data_AF-A0A968Z0L6-F1
#
_entry.id   AF-A0A968Z0L6-F1
#
_cell.length_a   1.000
_cell.length_b   1.000
_cell.length_c   1.000
_cell.angle_alpha   90.00
_cell.angle_beta   90.00
_cell.angle_gamma   90.00
#
_symmetry.space_group_name_H-M   'P 1'
#
loop_
_entity.id
_entity.type
_entity.pdbx_description
1 polymer ?
#
loop_
_entity_poly.entity_id
_entity_poly.type
_entity_poly.pdbx_seq_one_letter_code
_entity_poly.pdbx_strand_id
1 'polypeptide(L)'
;RQSFDRLEARVEARTLSIRQAEERYRRIFEQAREGIFQTSPDGRYLKANLALAQIYGYSSPEELIAHCQNLNEQLYVDANRRQQFIDIIEREGGSNRICIPSQNLCWRIDLDC
;
A
#
# COMPACT_ATOMS: atom_id res chain seq x y z
N ARG A 1 -7.71 10.31 -43.87
CA ARG A 1 -8.17 8.94 -43.50
C ARG A 1 -7.05 8.15 -42.84
N GLN A 2 -5.98 7.76 -43.53
CA GLN A 2 -4.87 6.99 -42.92
C GLN A 2 -4.25 7.57 -41.63
N SER A 3 -4.15 8.89 -41.49
CA SER A 3 -3.64 9.53 -40.27
C SER A 3 -4.60 9.45 -39.08
N PHE A 4 -5.91 9.45 -39.34
CA PHE A 4 -6.95 9.27 -38.34
C PHE A 4 -6.98 7.82 -37.86
N ASP A 5 -6.96 6.87 -38.80
CA ASP A 5 -6.94 5.43 -38.50
C ASP A 5 -5.70 5.03 -37.66
N ARG A 6 -4.53 5.65 -37.92
CA ARG A 6 -3.33 5.47 -37.08
C ARG A 6 -3.46 6.07 -35.68
N LEU A 7 -4.20 7.18 -35.53
CA LEU A 7 -4.40 7.81 -34.23
C LEU A 7 -5.34 6.96 -33.37
N GLU A 8 -6.40 6.45 -33.98
CA GLU A 8 -7.37 5.55 -33.33
C GLU A 8 -6.68 4.27 -32.85
N ALA A 9 -5.90 3.61 -33.71
CA ALA A 9 -5.11 2.44 -33.31
C ALA A 9 -4.12 2.73 -32.16
N ARG A 10 -3.51 3.92 -32.11
CA ARG A 10 -2.63 4.34 -30.99
C ARG A 10 -3.41 4.56 -29.70
N VAL A 11 -4.60 5.14 -29.77
CA VAL A 11 -5.46 5.37 -28.61
C VAL A 11 -5.96 4.04 -28.06
N GLU A 12 -6.37 3.11 -28.92
CA GLU A 12 -6.80 1.77 -28.53
C GLU A 12 -5.65 0.99 -27.87
N ALA A 13 -4.47 0.96 -28.49
CA ALA A 13 -3.30 0.30 -27.93
C ALA A 13 -2.92 0.87 -26.55
N ARG A 14 -3.01 2.21 -26.39
CA ARG A 14 -2.74 2.86 -25.10
C ARG A 14 -3.79 2.51 -24.06
N THR A 15 -5.07 2.53 -24.44
CA THR A 15 -6.19 2.19 -23.56
C THR A 15 -6.08 0.74 -23.07
N LEU A 16 -5.78 -0.20 -23.98
CA LEU A 16 -5.58 -1.60 -23.65
C LEU A 16 -4.38 -1.79 -22.70
N SER A 17 -3.26 -1.12 -22.98
CA SER A 17 -2.08 -1.18 -22.11
C SER A 17 -2.36 -0.64 -20.71
N ILE A 18 -3.12 0.44 -20.58
CA ILE A 18 -3.51 1.00 -19.27
C ILE A 18 -4.40 0.01 -18.52
N ARG A 19 -5.43 -0.53 -19.18
CA ARG A 19 -6.34 -1.51 -18.57
C ARG A 19 -5.61 -2.76 -18.08
N GLN A 20 -4.70 -3.30 -18.90
CA GLN A 20 -3.90 -4.46 -18.51
C GLN A 20 -2.98 -4.17 -17.32
N ALA A 21 -2.40 -2.97 -17.27
CA ALA A 21 -1.58 -2.53 -16.14
C ALA A 21 -2.44 -2.38 -14.87
N GLU A 22 -3.63 -1.79 -14.98
CA GLU A 22 -4.57 -1.62 -13.87
C GLU A 22 -5.07 -2.96 -13.33
N GLU A 23 -5.45 -3.90 -14.20
CA GLU A 23 -5.88 -5.24 -13.79
C GLU A 23 -4.76 -6.01 -13.10
N ARG A 24 -3.53 -5.91 -13.62
CA ARG A 24 -2.36 -6.53 -13.00
C ARG A 24 -2.10 -5.93 -11.62
N TYR A 25 -2.12 -4.61 -11.51
CA TYR A 25 -1.98 -3.90 -10.23
C TYR A 25 -3.08 -4.33 -9.26
N ARG A 26 -4.34 -4.35 -9.70
CA ARG A 26 -5.48 -4.74 -8.87
C ARG A 26 -5.35 -6.15 -8.34
N ARG A 27 -4.96 -7.11 -9.19
CA ARG A 27 -4.72 -8.49 -8.74
C ARG A 27 -3.63 -8.57 -7.68
N ILE A 28 -2.49 -7.94 -7.90
CA ILE A 28 -1.38 -7.95 -6.91
C ILE A 28 -1.84 -7.32 -5.60
N PHE A 29 -2.54 -6.18 -5.67
CA PHE A 29 -2.97 -5.45 -4.50
C PHE A 29 -4.07 -6.17 -3.71
N GLU A 30 -5.15 -6.58 -4.37
CA GLU A 30 -6.33 -7.17 -3.73
C GLU A 30 -6.17 -8.65 -3.39
N GLN A 31 -5.39 -9.41 -4.17
CA GLN A 31 -5.21 -10.85 -3.96
C GLN A 31 -3.95 -11.19 -3.15
N ALA A 32 -3.13 -10.19 -2.80
CA ALA A 32 -2.02 -10.41 -1.87
C ALA A 32 -2.55 -10.89 -0.52
N ARG A 33 -1.90 -11.91 0.04
CA ARG A 33 -2.16 -12.38 1.41
C ARG A 33 -1.52 -11.48 2.46
N GLU A 34 -0.51 -10.72 2.05
CA GLU A 34 0.17 -9.74 2.89
C GLU A 34 -0.63 -8.44 2.91
N GLY A 35 -0.65 -7.77 4.06
CA GLY A 35 -1.27 -6.46 4.20
C GLY A 35 -0.46 -5.40 3.46
N ILE A 36 -0.98 -4.90 2.34
CA ILE A 36 -0.37 -3.83 1.55
C ILE A 36 -1.11 -2.54 1.83
N PHE A 37 -0.37 -1.49 2.15
CA PHE A 37 -0.94 -0.18 2.41
C PHE A 37 -0.04 0.95 1.95
N GLN A 38 -0.64 2.11 1.73
CA GLN A 38 0.02 3.35 1.42
C GLN A 38 -0.43 4.39 2.43
N THR A 39 0.51 5.16 2.93
CA THR A 39 0.26 6.21 3.92
C THR A 39 0.82 7.52 3.43
N SER A 40 0.21 8.61 3.84
CA SER A 40 0.80 9.92 3.69
C SER A 40 1.97 10.11 4.68
N PRO A 41 2.87 11.07 4.44
CA PRO A 41 3.96 11.40 5.37
C PRO A 41 3.48 11.77 6.78
N ASP A 42 2.30 12.39 6.89
CA ASP A 42 1.65 12.75 8.15
C ASP A 42 0.99 11.56 8.89
N GLY A 43 0.91 10.38 8.26
CA GLY A 43 0.47 9.15 8.93
C GLY A 43 -1.01 8.84 8.78
N ARG A 44 -1.60 9.24 7.66
CA ARG A 44 -2.95 8.85 7.29
C ARG A 44 -2.89 7.74 6.25
N TYR A 45 -3.78 6.76 6.34
CA TYR A 45 -3.92 5.78 5.27
C TYR A 45 -4.46 6.46 4.02
N LEU A 46 -3.74 6.26 2.90
CA LEU A 46 -4.18 6.66 1.57
C LEU A 46 -4.87 5.48 0.87
N LYS A 47 -4.32 4.27 1.04
CA LYS A 47 -4.87 3.02 0.52
C LYS A 47 -4.49 1.86 1.43
N ALA A 48 -5.35 0.85 1.49
CA ALA A 48 -5.11 -0.42 2.14
C ALA A 48 -5.74 -1.53 1.30
N ASN A 49 -5.16 -2.72 1.28
CA ASN A 49 -5.78 -3.88 0.65
C ASN A 49 -6.70 -4.62 1.65
N LEU A 50 -7.52 -5.52 1.11
CA LEU A 50 -8.47 -6.30 1.91
C LEU A 50 -7.75 -7.19 2.94
N ALA A 51 -6.58 -7.74 2.59
CA ALA A 51 -5.80 -8.55 3.53
C ALA A 51 -5.40 -7.74 4.77
N LEU A 52 -4.97 -6.48 4.59
CA LEU A 52 -4.69 -5.59 5.71
C LEU A 52 -5.95 -5.38 6.54
N ALA A 53 -7.08 -5.00 5.92
CA ALA A 53 -8.35 -4.80 6.62
C ALA A 53 -8.72 -6.02 7.49
N GLN A 54 -8.64 -7.23 6.91
CA GLN A 54 -8.91 -8.48 7.60
C GLN A 54 -7.93 -8.76 8.75
N ILE A 55 -6.64 -8.45 8.59
CA ILE A 55 -5.63 -8.57 9.66
C ILE A 55 -6.01 -7.67 10.85
N TYR A 56 -6.52 -6.47 10.60
CA TYR A 56 -7.01 -5.56 11.64
C TYR A 56 -8.42 -5.89 12.14
N GLY A 57 -9.10 -6.87 11.56
CA GLY A 57 -10.47 -7.25 11.92
C GLY A 57 -11.57 -6.37 11.33
N TYR A 58 -11.26 -5.54 10.33
CA TYR A 58 -12.24 -4.75 9.58
C TYR A 58 -12.83 -5.53 8.42
N SER A 59 -14.07 -5.21 8.07
CA SER A 59 -14.80 -5.89 6.98
C SER A 59 -14.40 -5.35 5.60
N SER A 60 -13.93 -4.10 5.54
CA SER A 60 -13.45 -3.50 4.31
C SER A 60 -12.24 -2.56 4.52
N PRO A 61 -11.42 -2.32 3.48
CA PRO A 61 -10.35 -1.33 3.53
C PRO A 61 -10.84 0.08 3.81
N GLU A 62 -12.01 0.45 3.30
CA GLU A 62 -12.61 1.77 3.52
C GLU A 62 -12.96 1.98 4.98
N GLU A 63 -13.49 0.95 5.64
CA GLU A 63 -13.78 0.93 7.07
C GLU A 63 -12.48 1.12 7.88
N LEU A 64 -11.41 0.37 7.53
CA LEU A 64 -10.09 0.56 8.15
C LEU A 64 -9.58 1.99 7.99
N ILE A 65 -9.66 2.57 6.79
CA ILE A 65 -9.18 3.93 6.53
C ILE A 65 -10.00 4.97 7.30
N ALA A 66 -11.33 4.77 7.41
CA ALA A 66 -12.20 5.67 8.15
C ALA A 66 -11.92 5.65 9.66
N HIS A 67 -11.62 4.48 10.23
CA HIS A 67 -11.39 4.29 11.66
C HIS A 67 -9.94 4.52 12.12
N CYS A 68 -8.95 4.23 11.27
CA CYS A 68 -7.53 4.45 11.56
C CYS A 68 -7.04 5.78 10.95
N GLN A 69 -7.44 6.90 11.53
CA GLN A 69 -7.02 8.23 11.02
C GLN A 69 -5.63 8.66 11.47
N ASN A 70 -5.08 8.08 12.56
CA ASN A 70 -3.76 8.40 13.10
C ASN A 70 -2.91 7.14 13.31
N LEU A 71 -2.11 6.79 12.30
CA LEU A 71 -1.16 5.68 12.38
C LEU A 71 -0.10 5.85 13.47
N ASN A 72 0.24 7.10 13.80
CA ASN A 72 1.32 7.42 14.72
C ASN A 72 1.03 6.93 16.15
N GLU A 73 -0.26 6.82 16.50
CA GLU A 73 -0.72 6.43 17.83
C GLU A 73 -1.20 4.96 17.87
N GLN A 74 -1.62 4.40 16.73
CA GLN A 74 -2.28 3.10 16.67
C GLN A 74 -1.40 1.97 16.09
N LEU A 75 -0.44 2.32 15.23
CA LEU A 75 0.43 1.35 14.55
C LEU A 75 1.77 1.16 15.25
N TYR A 76 2.33 2.25 15.77
CA TYR A 76 3.64 2.25 16.41
C TYR A 76 3.48 2.34 17.94
N VAL A 77 4.07 1.39 18.67
CA VAL A 77 4.14 1.41 20.15
C VAL A 77 5.04 2.55 20.63
N ASP A 78 5.97 2.99 19.79
CA ASP A 78 6.81 4.17 20.03
C ASP A 78 6.62 5.18 18.89
N ALA A 79 6.16 6.38 19.23
CA ALA A 79 5.98 7.47 18.27
C ALA A 79 7.27 7.81 17.49
N ASN A 80 8.44 7.53 18.06
CA ASN A 80 9.74 7.80 17.46
C ASN A 80 10.12 6.77 16.37
N ARG A 81 9.52 5.56 16.38
CA ARG A 81 9.73 4.56 15.33
C ARG A 81 9.28 5.06 13.97
N ARG A 82 8.22 5.88 13.93
CA ARG A 82 7.76 6.47 12.67
C ARG A 82 8.79 7.43 12.10
N GLN A 83 9.38 8.29 12.93
CA GLN A 83 10.37 9.24 12.46
C GLN A 83 11.59 8.50 11.90
N GLN A 84 12.05 7.47 12.61
CA GLN A 84 13.12 6.59 12.12
C GLN A 84 12.77 5.92 10.77
N PHE A 85 11.52 5.50 10.59
CA PHE A 85 11.06 4.92 9.33
C PHE A 85 11.04 5.92 8.17
N ILE A 86 10.59 7.15 8.42
CA ILE A 86 10.62 8.24 7.43
C ILE A 86 12.07 8.54 7.04
N ASP A 87 12.96 8.68 8.02
CA ASP A 87 14.37 8.98 7.79
C ASP A 87 15.07 7.90 6.94
N ILE A 88 14.72 6.62 7.14
CA ILE A 88 15.22 5.50 6.32
C ILE A 88 14.68 5.58 4.89
N ILE A 89 13.39 5.83 4.71
CA ILE A 89 12.80 5.96 3.36
C ILE A 89 13.42 7.13 2.59
N GLU A 90 13.60 8.28 3.25
CA GLU A 90 14.19 9.47 2.65
C GLU A 90 15.66 9.25 2.28
N ARG A 91 16.41 8.46 3.07
CA ARG A 91 17.82 8.15 2.79
C ARG A 91 18.03 7.05 1.76
N GLU A 92 17.22 6.00 1.78
CA GLU A 92 17.46 4.76 1.04
C GLU A 92 16.52 4.58 -0.17
N GLY A 93 15.53 5.46 -0.35
CA GLY A 93 14.64 5.44 -1.52
C GLY A 93 13.57 4.35 -1.51
N GLY A 94 13.47 3.56 -0.43
CA GLY A 94 12.42 2.57 -0.21
C GLY A 94 12.77 1.60 0.90
N SER A 95 11.88 1.43 1.89
CA SER A 95 12.05 0.47 2.98
C SER A 95 11.36 -0.86 2.67
N ASN A 96 12.06 -1.96 2.91
CA ASN A 96 11.59 -3.31 2.62
C ASN A 96 10.91 -4.00 3.83
N ARG A 97 10.69 -3.29 4.96
CA ARG A 97 10.10 -3.86 6.18
C ARG A 97 9.43 -2.84 7.09
N ILE A 98 8.28 -3.23 7.67
CA ILE A 98 7.54 -2.49 8.69
C ILE A 98 7.25 -3.44 9.87
N CYS A 99 7.64 -3.06 11.08
CA CYS A 99 7.28 -3.78 12.30
C CYS A 99 6.07 -3.11 12.97
N ILE A 100 4.99 -3.88 13.18
CA ILE A 100 3.77 -3.41 13.84
C ILE A 100 3.73 -4.02 15.26
N PRO A 101 4.14 -3.27 16.29
CA PRO A 101 4.31 -3.82 17.63
C PRO A 101 3.00 -4.12 18.38
N SER A 102 1.83 -3.61 17.95
CA SER A 102 0.56 -3.82 18.67
C SER A 102 -0.06 -5.23 18.50
N GLN A 103 0.47 -6.07 17.61
CA GLN A 103 -0.16 -7.36 17.27
C GLN A 103 0.77 -8.58 17.24
N ASN A 104 2.01 -8.49 17.75
CA ASN A 104 2.96 -9.60 17.73
C ASN A 104 3.12 -10.24 16.32
N LEU A 105 2.86 -9.46 15.28
CA LEU A 105 2.87 -9.87 13.88
C LEU A 105 4.13 -9.29 13.23
N CYS A 106 5.26 -9.96 13.45
CA CYS A 106 6.47 -9.74 12.68
C CYS A 106 6.30 -10.46 11.33
N TRP A 107 5.94 -9.71 10.27
CA TRP A 107 5.91 -10.28 8.93
C TRP A 107 7.35 -10.51 8.44
N ARG A 108 7.72 -11.77 8.61
CA ARG A 108 8.99 -12.50 8.44
C ARG A 108 9.93 -12.00 7.35
N ILE A 109 11.15 -11.68 7.80
CA ILE A 109 12.51 -12.21 7.52
C ILE A 109 13.39 -11.66 8.69
N ASP A 110 14.34 -12.40 9.22
CA ASP A 110 15.23 -12.03 10.37
C ASP A 110 14.49 -11.74 11.70
N LEU A 111 14.23 -12.77 12.51
CA LEU A 111 15.14 -13.29 13.55
C LEU A 111 15.63 -12.17 14.48
N ASP A 112 15.13 -12.24 15.70
CA ASP A 112 15.58 -11.50 16.90
C ASP A 112 15.16 -10.03 17.01
N CYS A 113 13.91 -9.82 17.45
CA CYS A 113 13.55 -8.99 18.61
C CYS A 113 12.05 -9.09 18.89
#